data_AF-A0A815FPE8-F1
#
_entry.id   AF-A0A815FPE8-F1
#
_cell.length_a   1.000
_cell.length_b   1.000
_cell.length_c   1.000
_cell.angle_alpha   90.00
_cell.angle_beta   90.00
_cell.angle_gamma   90.00
#
_symmetry.space_group_name_H-M   'P 1'
#
loop_
_entity.id
_entity.type
_entity.pdbx_description
1 polymer ?
#
loop_
_entity_poly.entity_id
_entity_poly.type
_entity_poly.pdbx_seq_one_letter_code
_entity_poly.pdbx_strand_id
1 'polypeptide(L)'
;MLGKVALAICAIIFTVFAIAATVVLSLISLYIPNQSVASISAYQTCLTVASKFATTISGPVANITATTGVTVTCSQIGISSCPGSLVNGICTWQRKLAVTCINGSTVRIRVQSNALPGRCANVPSYASIQEQNIDFEVNFNPTVSVKSQTYSPSTQSALDAIVCSISNQQYAPSGSNLTTYSSATTLTTLAGMSIDNVPILNVNSANDVDPFYPPAGYTAESVDSCLAHPQVAGIYHYHMASGCAVSPPTGNISSCSATAACAADIASYSLTTFPSSAKKLTVIGIAKDGHVIYGPYLASGNLVTSGIDICNGMFYDSIGNYAYFATTKFPYITGCFGPGNYPSFGPSCTTNGQSSYTMSVHAAAQANG
;
A
#
# COMPACT_ATOMS: atom_id res chain seq x y z
N MET A 1 74.84 3.88 -26.61
CA MET A 1 73.86 2.86 -27.05
C MET A 1 73.29 2.01 -25.92
N LEU A 2 74.01 1.75 -24.81
CA LEU A 2 73.47 0.94 -23.70
C LEU A 2 72.24 1.56 -22.96
N GLY A 3 72.15 2.88 -22.82
CA GLY A 3 71.05 3.52 -22.08
C GLY A 3 69.67 3.42 -22.73
N LYS A 4 69.58 3.27 -24.06
CA LYS A 4 68.28 3.14 -24.77
C LYS A 4 67.70 1.73 -24.68
N VAL A 5 68.55 0.71 -24.48
CA VAL A 5 68.12 -0.69 -24.34
C VAL A 5 67.52 -0.92 -22.94
N ALA A 6 68.08 -0.32 -21.90
CA ALA A 6 67.56 -0.44 -20.54
C ALA A 6 66.16 0.17 -20.37
N LEU A 7 65.87 1.30 -21.04
CA LEU A 7 64.57 1.96 -20.96
C LEU A 7 63.45 1.18 -21.69
N ALA A 8 63.78 0.54 -22.81
CA ALA A 8 62.84 -0.29 -23.56
C ALA A 8 62.47 -1.57 -22.79
N ILE A 9 63.42 -2.20 -22.11
CA ILE A 9 63.17 -3.40 -21.29
C ILE A 9 62.28 -3.06 -20.09
N CYS A 10 62.47 -1.90 -19.45
CA CYS A 10 61.67 -1.49 -18.30
C CYS A 10 60.19 -1.21 -18.67
N ALA A 11 59.94 -0.61 -19.85
CA ALA A 11 58.59 -0.36 -20.34
C ALA A 11 57.82 -1.65 -20.69
N ILE A 12 58.50 -2.65 -21.25
CA ILE A 12 57.89 -3.96 -21.56
C ILE A 12 57.52 -4.69 -20.26
N ILE A 13 58.38 -4.67 -19.24
CA ILE A 13 58.09 -5.31 -17.95
C ILE A 13 56.88 -4.66 -17.26
N PHE A 14 56.75 -3.33 -17.28
CA PHE A 14 55.60 -2.64 -16.69
C PHE A 14 54.27 -2.96 -17.41
N THR A 15 54.31 -3.09 -18.74
CA THR A 15 53.10 -3.38 -19.54
C THR A 15 52.63 -4.82 -19.33
N VAL A 16 53.56 -5.78 -19.20
CA VAL A 16 53.23 -7.19 -18.91
C VAL A 16 52.65 -7.35 -17.50
N PHE A 17 53.15 -6.62 -16.50
CA PHE A 17 52.58 -6.63 -15.15
C PHE A 17 51.18 -6.00 -15.08
N ALA A 18 50.92 -4.93 -15.83
CA ALA A 18 49.60 -4.30 -15.88
C ALA A 18 48.54 -5.21 -16.52
N ILE A 19 48.90 -5.95 -17.58
CA ILE A 19 48.02 -6.92 -18.25
C ILE A 19 47.79 -8.14 -17.34
N ALA A 20 48.82 -8.64 -16.67
CA ALA A 20 48.67 -9.75 -15.71
C ALA A 20 47.75 -9.35 -14.53
N ALA A 21 47.86 -8.13 -14.01
CA ALA A 21 46.99 -7.64 -12.93
C ALA A 21 45.52 -7.46 -13.37
N THR A 22 45.27 -7.04 -14.61
CA THR A 22 43.89 -6.95 -15.16
C THR A 22 43.29 -8.31 -15.46
N VAL A 23 44.09 -9.28 -15.91
CA VAL A 23 43.64 -10.66 -16.13
C VAL A 23 43.38 -11.40 -14.81
N VAL A 24 44.18 -11.15 -13.76
CA VAL A 24 43.94 -11.74 -12.44
C VAL A 24 42.72 -11.11 -11.76
N LEU A 25 42.48 -9.80 -11.90
CA LEU A 25 41.24 -9.18 -11.40
C LEU A 25 39.99 -9.68 -12.16
N SER A 26 40.07 -9.89 -13.48
CA SER A 26 38.93 -10.41 -14.26
C SER A 26 38.67 -11.90 -14.02
N LEU A 27 39.69 -12.68 -13.63
CA LEU A 27 39.51 -14.09 -13.24
C LEU A 27 39.01 -14.26 -11.80
N ILE A 28 39.27 -13.31 -10.89
CA ILE A 28 38.71 -13.33 -9.52
C ILE A 28 37.22 -12.92 -9.52
N SER A 29 36.76 -12.12 -10.50
CA SER A 29 35.33 -11.81 -10.67
C SER A 29 34.47 -12.98 -11.16
N LEU A 30 35.07 -14.11 -11.54
CA LEU A 30 34.36 -15.30 -12.03
C LEU A 30 34.15 -16.39 -10.96
N TYR A 31 34.60 -16.16 -9.71
CA TYR A 31 34.40 -17.08 -8.60
C TYR A 31 33.66 -16.42 -7.44
N ILE A 32 32.50 -15.82 -7.73
CA ILE A 32 31.47 -15.70 -6.70
C ILE A 32 30.75 -17.05 -6.71
N PRO A 33 30.92 -17.92 -5.70
CA PRO A 33 30.06 -19.09 -5.60
C PRO A 33 28.63 -18.59 -5.68
N ASN A 34 27.84 -19.18 -6.58
CA ASN A 34 26.39 -19.01 -6.64
C ASN A 34 25.85 -19.33 -5.25
N GLN A 35 25.81 -18.32 -4.38
CA GLN A 35 25.03 -18.33 -3.16
C GLN A 35 23.61 -18.42 -3.70
N SER A 36 23.08 -19.64 -3.76
CA SER A 36 21.68 -19.89 -3.99
C SER A 36 20.97 -19.09 -2.91
N VAL A 37 20.44 -17.91 -3.28
CA VAL A 37 19.59 -17.14 -2.39
C VAL A 37 18.43 -18.07 -2.09
N ALA A 38 18.41 -18.64 -0.90
CA ALA A 38 17.38 -19.58 -0.51
C ALA A 38 16.04 -18.86 -0.73
N SER A 39 15.21 -19.39 -1.63
CA SER A 39 13.91 -18.81 -1.92
C SER A 39 13.10 -18.80 -0.63
N ILE A 40 12.80 -17.62 -0.11
CA ILE A 40 11.92 -17.48 1.05
C ILE A 40 10.57 -18.09 0.67
N SER A 41 10.05 -19.00 1.50
CA SER A 41 8.75 -19.62 1.22
C SER A 41 7.63 -18.58 1.26
N ALA A 42 6.55 -18.79 0.50
CA ALA A 42 5.39 -17.90 0.53
C ALA A 42 4.84 -17.70 1.95
N TYR A 43 4.93 -18.73 2.80
CA TYR A 43 4.51 -18.66 4.20
C TYR A 43 5.40 -17.71 5.01
N GLN A 44 6.72 -17.77 4.83
CA GLN A 44 7.65 -16.88 5.52
C GLN A 44 7.53 -15.43 5.04
N THR A 45 7.23 -15.22 3.75
CA THR A 45 6.89 -13.90 3.20
C THR A 45 5.60 -13.37 3.82
N CYS A 46 4.56 -14.22 3.95
CA CYS A 46 3.32 -13.86 4.64
C CYS A 46 3.61 -13.43 6.08
N LEU A 47 4.37 -14.22 6.84
CA LEU A 47 4.73 -13.89 8.23
C LEU A 47 5.48 -12.55 8.32
N THR A 48 6.33 -12.26 7.33
CA THR A 48 7.05 -10.99 7.26
C THR A 48 6.10 -9.82 7.03
N VAL A 49 5.11 -9.95 6.14
CA VAL A 49 4.07 -8.94 5.91
C VAL A 49 3.18 -8.78 7.15
N ALA A 50 2.69 -9.89 7.72
CA ALA A 50 1.86 -9.88 8.93
C ALA A 50 2.57 -9.21 10.11
N SER A 51 3.88 -9.40 10.26
CA SER A 51 4.69 -8.76 11.32
C SER A 51 4.76 -7.23 11.22
N LYS A 52 4.38 -6.64 10.08
CA LYS A 52 4.33 -5.17 9.91
C LYS A 52 3.06 -4.56 10.48
N PHE A 53 2.00 -5.35 10.63
CA PHE A 53 0.78 -4.88 11.26
C PHE A 53 1.01 -4.69 12.76
N ALA A 54 0.53 -3.58 13.30
CA ALA A 54 0.55 -3.33 14.74
C ALA A 54 -0.56 -4.16 15.43
N THR A 55 -0.45 -5.49 15.31
CA THR A 55 -1.34 -6.49 15.90
C THR A 55 -1.44 -6.31 17.42
N THR A 56 -2.66 -6.34 17.94
CA THR A 56 -2.95 -6.21 19.38
C THR A 56 -3.49 -7.50 20.00
N ILE A 57 -3.85 -8.48 19.16
CA ILE A 57 -4.45 -9.75 19.57
C ILE A 57 -3.68 -10.90 18.93
N SER A 58 -3.37 -11.92 19.73
CA SER A 58 -2.65 -13.11 19.26
C SER A 58 -3.62 -14.13 18.65
N GLY A 59 -3.39 -14.46 17.38
CA GLY A 59 -4.11 -15.52 16.68
C GLY A 59 -5.52 -15.13 16.22
N PRO A 60 -6.18 -16.02 15.47
CA PRO A 60 -7.53 -15.77 15.00
C PRO A 60 -8.54 -15.95 16.15
N VAL A 61 -9.58 -15.11 16.17
CA VAL A 61 -10.67 -15.15 17.17
C VAL A 61 -12.03 -15.31 16.49
N ALA A 62 -13.05 -15.72 17.23
CA ALA A 62 -14.40 -15.88 16.66
C ALA A 62 -15.09 -14.54 16.36
N ASN A 63 -14.89 -13.54 17.25
CA ASN A 63 -15.41 -12.20 17.09
C ASN A 63 -14.39 -11.20 17.66
N ILE A 64 -13.81 -10.37 16.79
CA ILE A 64 -12.78 -9.41 17.18
C ILE A 64 -13.33 -8.35 18.15
N THR A 65 -14.60 -7.94 18.03
CA THR A 65 -15.18 -6.92 18.91
C THR A 65 -15.44 -7.44 20.34
N ALA A 66 -15.56 -8.75 20.52
CA ALA A 66 -15.71 -9.37 21.83
C ALA A 66 -14.37 -9.56 22.59
N THR A 67 -13.24 -9.26 21.96
CA THR A 67 -11.91 -9.43 22.58
C THR A 67 -11.44 -8.18 23.32
N THR A 68 -10.43 -8.36 24.18
CA THR A 68 -9.68 -7.25 24.78
C THR A 68 -8.51 -6.88 23.87
N GLY A 69 -8.43 -5.59 23.52
CA GLY A 69 -7.37 -5.04 22.68
C GLY A 69 -6.30 -4.32 23.50
N VAL A 70 -5.63 -3.38 22.84
CA VAL A 70 -4.74 -2.41 23.49
C VAL A 70 -5.52 -1.11 23.71
N THR A 71 -5.42 -0.56 24.93
CA THR A 71 -6.02 0.72 25.26
C THR A 71 -5.36 1.87 24.51
N VAL A 72 -6.16 2.73 23.90
CA VAL A 72 -5.74 3.99 23.28
C VAL A 72 -6.47 5.13 23.98
N THR A 73 -5.75 6.22 24.24
CA THR A 73 -6.29 7.41 24.91
C THR A 73 -6.11 8.65 24.05
N CYS A 74 -7.11 9.52 24.00
CA CYS A 74 -7.05 10.79 23.30
C CYS A 74 -7.71 11.92 24.08
N SER A 75 -6.98 13.03 24.25
CA SER A 75 -7.45 14.24 24.92
C SER A 75 -8.32 15.17 24.07
N GLN A 76 -8.39 14.97 22.74
CA GLN A 76 -9.05 15.92 21.82
C GLN A 76 -10.18 15.36 20.95
N ILE A 77 -10.46 14.05 20.99
CA ILE A 77 -11.70 13.60 20.34
C ILE A 77 -12.83 14.27 21.12
N GLY A 78 -13.57 15.15 20.44
CA GLY A 78 -14.70 15.85 21.04
C GLY A 78 -15.58 14.86 21.79
N ILE A 79 -16.11 15.28 22.94
CA ILE A 79 -16.90 14.44 23.87
C ILE A 79 -17.99 13.63 23.12
N SER A 80 -18.54 14.18 22.02
CA SER A 80 -19.58 13.58 21.19
C SER A 80 -19.13 12.44 20.26
N SER A 81 -17.83 12.22 20.05
CA SER A 81 -17.32 11.35 18.98
C SER A 81 -16.35 10.28 19.49
N CYS A 82 -16.27 10.07 20.81
CA CYS A 82 -15.40 9.06 21.40
C CYS A 82 -15.88 7.63 21.06
N PRO A 83 -15.08 6.79 20.37
CA PRO A 83 -15.48 5.42 20.02
C PRO A 83 -15.54 4.44 21.20
N GLY A 84 -15.17 4.89 22.40
CA GLY A 84 -15.19 4.09 23.62
C GLY A 84 -15.84 4.83 24.78
N SER A 85 -15.10 5.04 25.86
CA SER A 85 -15.59 5.71 27.07
C SER A 85 -14.77 6.95 27.40
N LEU A 86 -15.40 7.90 28.12
CA LEU A 86 -14.72 9.05 28.68
C LEU A 86 -14.28 8.72 30.11
N VAL A 87 -12.97 8.75 30.36
CA VAL A 87 -12.37 8.57 31.68
C VAL A 87 -11.72 9.88 32.07
N ASN A 88 -12.27 10.58 33.06
CA ASN A 88 -11.81 11.92 33.48
C ASN A 88 -11.68 12.92 32.32
N GLY A 89 -12.63 12.90 31.38
CA GLY A 89 -12.63 13.77 30.20
C GLY A 89 -11.68 13.35 29.08
N ILE A 90 -10.94 12.23 29.23
CA ILE A 90 -10.07 11.66 28.20
C ILE A 90 -10.83 10.54 27.49
N CYS A 91 -10.95 10.62 26.17
CA CYS A 91 -11.53 9.55 25.37
C CYS A 91 -10.61 8.32 25.38
N THR A 92 -11.16 7.17 25.71
CA THR A 92 -10.43 5.91 25.86
C THR A 92 -11.16 4.81 25.10
N TRP A 93 -10.45 4.05 24.26
CA TRP A 93 -11.02 2.91 23.53
C TRP A 93 -10.05 1.74 23.45
N GLN A 94 -10.53 0.61 22.94
CA GLN A 94 -9.76 -0.61 22.74
C GLN A 94 -9.47 -0.81 21.26
N ARG A 95 -8.20 -0.81 20.86
CA ARG A 95 -7.78 -1.13 19.49
C ARG A 95 -7.55 -2.63 19.35
N LYS A 96 -8.23 -3.25 18.39
CA LYS A 96 -8.26 -4.71 18.20
C LYS A 96 -7.89 -5.04 16.76
N LEU A 97 -6.73 -5.69 16.58
CA LEU A 97 -6.21 -6.12 15.29
C LEU A 97 -5.51 -7.47 15.47
N ALA A 98 -5.90 -8.45 14.65
CA ALA A 98 -5.19 -9.71 14.47
C ALA A 98 -4.91 -9.94 12.98
N VAL A 99 -3.66 -10.24 12.65
CA VAL A 99 -3.26 -10.61 11.28
C VAL A 99 -2.48 -11.90 11.38
N THR A 100 -2.96 -12.93 10.69
CA THR A 100 -2.43 -14.29 10.83
C THR A 100 -2.21 -14.92 9.47
N CYS A 101 -1.12 -15.69 9.37
CA CYS A 101 -0.80 -16.47 8.18
C CYS A 101 -1.12 -17.94 8.44
N ILE A 102 -1.81 -18.56 7.50
CA ILE A 102 -2.20 -19.97 7.56
C ILE A 102 -1.35 -20.72 6.54
N ASN A 103 -0.59 -21.70 7.03
CA ASN A 103 0.21 -22.57 6.17
C ASN A 103 -0.67 -23.70 5.63
N GLY A 104 -0.67 -23.88 4.31
CA GLY A 104 -1.49 -24.86 3.61
C GLY A 104 -0.96 -25.08 2.19
N SER A 105 -1.74 -25.75 1.33
CA SER A 105 -1.40 -25.89 -0.09
C SER A 105 -1.29 -24.53 -0.79
N THR A 106 -2.15 -23.59 -0.41
CA THR A 106 -2.04 -22.17 -0.70
C THR A 106 -1.91 -21.43 0.63
N VAL A 107 -0.88 -20.58 0.76
CA VAL A 107 -0.72 -19.73 1.94
C VAL A 107 -1.85 -18.72 1.96
N ARG A 108 -2.51 -18.55 3.10
CA ARG A 108 -3.59 -17.57 3.27
C ARG A 108 -3.22 -16.57 4.36
N ILE A 109 -3.75 -15.36 4.23
CA ILE A 109 -3.67 -14.31 5.24
C ILE A 109 -5.09 -13.98 5.71
N ARG A 110 -5.30 -13.98 7.03
CA ARG A 110 -6.56 -13.57 7.67
C ARG A 110 -6.35 -12.29 8.44
N VAL A 111 -7.23 -11.33 8.21
CA VAL A 111 -7.26 -10.02 8.86
C VAL A 111 -8.54 -9.90 9.66
N GLN A 112 -8.38 -9.62 10.95
CA GLN A 112 -9.49 -9.33 11.86
C GLN A 112 -9.25 -7.99 12.53
N SER A 113 -10.20 -7.07 12.40
CA SER A 113 -10.02 -5.68 12.80
C SER A 113 -11.30 -5.11 13.35
N ASN A 114 -11.15 -4.27 14.38
CA ASN A 114 -12.24 -3.45 14.86
C ASN A 114 -12.31 -2.04 14.26
N ALA A 115 -11.47 -1.77 13.26
CA ALA A 115 -11.34 -0.50 12.53
C ALA A 115 -11.05 0.75 13.39
N LEU A 116 -10.68 0.59 14.66
CA LEU A 116 -10.33 1.73 15.51
C LEU A 116 -8.83 2.06 15.40
N PRO A 117 -8.47 3.33 15.17
CA PRO A 117 -7.07 3.74 15.00
C PRO A 117 -6.28 3.60 16.31
N GLY A 118 -4.96 3.46 16.18
CA GLY A 118 -4.01 3.44 17.31
C GLY A 118 -3.59 4.82 17.81
N ARG A 119 -4.34 5.86 17.41
CA ARG A 119 -4.01 7.28 17.60
C ARG A 119 -5.29 8.10 17.69
N CYS A 120 -5.18 9.34 18.15
CA CYS A 120 -6.26 10.32 18.01
C CYS A 120 -6.69 10.49 16.55
N ALA A 121 -7.92 10.96 16.33
CA ALA A 121 -8.41 11.34 15.02
C ALA A 121 -9.07 12.72 15.11
N ASN A 122 -8.98 13.51 14.04
CA ASN A 122 -9.80 14.71 13.93
C ASN A 122 -11.16 14.31 13.36
N VAL A 123 -12.20 14.34 14.20
CA VAL A 123 -13.55 13.94 13.82
C VAL A 123 -14.42 15.19 13.73
N PRO A 124 -15.03 15.48 12.57
CA PRO A 124 -16.01 16.56 12.46
C PRO A 124 -17.17 16.37 13.45
N SER A 125 -17.76 17.46 13.95
CA SER A 125 -18.81 17.41 14.98
C SER A 125 -20.07 16.64 14.59
N TYR A 126 -20.32 16.45 13.29
CA TYR A 126 -21.45 15.69 12.74
C TYR A 126 -21.14 14.21 12.52
N ALA A 127 -19.91 13.76 12.79
CA ALA A 127 -19.48 12.39 12.57
C ALA A 127 -19.05 11.72 13.90
N SER A 128 -19.00 10.39 13.88
CA SER A 128 -18.49 9.59 14.98
C SER A 128 -17.55 8.52 14.44
N ILE A 129 -16.77 7.88 15.32
CA ILE A 129 -16.03 6.67 14.99
C ILE A 129 -16.71 5.53 15.73
N GLN A 130 -16.95 4.42 15.05
CA GLN A 130 -17.65 3.25 15.58
C GLN A 130 -16.81 2.00 15.39
N GLU A 131 -16.84 1.12 16.39
CA GLU A 131 -16.20 -0.18 16.30
C GLU A 131 -16.84 -1.02 15.18
N GLN A 132 -16.00 -1.65 14.36
CA GLN A 132 -16.44 -2.54 13.28
C GLN A 132 -16.11 -4.00 13.61
N ASN A 133 -16.71 -4.97 12.91
CA ASN A 133 -16.29 -6.36 12.98
C ASN A 133 -15.80 -6.78 11.59
N ILE A 134 -14.58 -6.40 11.24
CA ILE A 134 -13.98 -6.78 9.95
C ILE A 134 -13.27 -8.12 10.14
N ASP A 135 -13.62 -9.12 9.32
CA ASP A 135 -13.01 -10.44 9.34
C ASP A 135 -13.01 -11.05 7.94
N PHE A 136 -11.85 -11.07 7.30
CA PHE A 136 -11.67 -11.70 5.99
C PHE A 136 -10.38 -12.50 5.90
N GLU A 137 -10.41 -13.56 5.10
CA GLU A 137 -9.28 -14.41 4.76
C GLU A 137 -9.17 -14.55 3.24
N VAL A 138 -7.95 -14.45 2.74
CA VAL A 138 -7.63 -14.48 1.30
C VAL A 138 -6.36 -15.27 1.07
N ASN A 139 -6.18 -15.80 -0.13
CA ASN A 139 -4.89 -16.29 -0.60
C ASN A 139 -3.86 -15.16 -0.49
N PHE A 140 -2.72 -15.43 0.12
CA PHE A 140 -1.67 -14.43 0.27
C PHE A 140 -0.87 -14.32 -1.03
N ASN A 141 -0.82 -13.11 -1.58
CA ASN A 141 -0.09 -12.76 -2.79
C ASN A 141 -0.32 -13.77 -3.94
N PRO A 142 -1.57 -13.97 -4.37
CA PRO A 142 -1.90 -14.97 -5.38
C PRO A 142 -1.14 -14.69 -6.68
N THR A 143 -0.67 -15.73 -7.35
CA THR A 143 0.04 -15.56 -8.62
C THR A 143 -0.91 -15.05 -9.70
N VAL A 144 -0.52 -13.96 -10.35
CA VAL A 144 -1.23 -13.36 -11.48
C VAL A 144 -0.30 -13.26 -12.69
N SER A 145 -0.87 -13.14 -13.89
CA SER A 145 -0.11 -13.08 -15.14
C SER A 145 -0.31 -11.76 -15.86
N VAL A 146 0.78 -11.21 -16.41
CA VAL A 146 0.76 -10.04 -17.29
C VAL A 146 -0.18 -10.26 -18.50
N LYS A 147 -0.30 -11.51 -18.97
CA LYS A 147 -1.13 -11.90 -20.13
C LYS A 147 -2.60 -12.19 -19.78
N SER A 148 -2.93 -12.28 -18.49
CA SER A 148 -4.28 -12.59 -18.01
C SER A 148 -4.77 -11.47 -17.09
N GLN A 149 -5.05 -10.32 -17.69
CA GLN A 149 -5.55 -9.13 -17.00
C GLN A 149 -6.97 -9.37 -16.50
N THR A 150 -7.25 -8.96 -15.27
CA THR A 150 -8.62 -8.92 -14.71
C THR A 150 -9.48 -7.89 -15.45
N TYR A 151 -8.85 -6.78 -15.85
CA TYR A 151 -9.52 -5.66 -16.50
C TYR A 151 -8.72 -5.16 -17.70
N SER A 152 -9.38 -5.02 -18.86
CA SER A 152 -8.75 -4.52 -20.09
C SER A 152 -9.64 -3.52 -20.85
N PRO A 153 -10.01 -2.37 -20.25
CA PRO A 153 -10.81 -1.36 -20.94
C PRO A 153 -10.09 -0.84 -22.20
N SER A 154 -10.87 -0.67 -23.27
CA SER A 154 -10.43 -0.07 -24.53
C SER A 154 -11.07 1.29 -24.81
N THR A 155 -11.99 1.73 -23.95
CA THR A 155 -12.69 3.02 -24.05
C THR A 155 -12.70 3.75 -22.72
N GLN A 156 -12.86 5.08 -22.77
CA GLN A 156 -13.00 5.93 -21.57
C GLN A 156 -14.12 5.45 -20.65
N SER A 157 -15.31 5.20 -21.20
CA SER A 157 -16.46 4.75 -20.41
C SER A 157 -16.24 3.39 -19.75
N ALA A 158 -15.50 2.48 -20.40
CA ALA A 158 -15.15 1.19 -19.80
C ALA A 158 -14.14 1.35 -18.65
N LEU A 159 -13.17 2.25 -18.78
CA LEU A 159 -12.25 2.58 -17.69
C LEU A 159 -13.01 3.19 -16.51
N ASP A 160 -13.85 4.19 -16.76
CA ASP A 160 -14.63 4.86 -15.72
C ASP A 160 -15.56 3.86 -14.99
N ALA A 161 -16.20 2.93 -15.72
CA ALA A 161 -17.00 1.87 -15.10
C ALA A 161 -16.20 0.95 -14.15
N ILE A 162 -14.88 0.86 -14.33
CA ILE A 162 -13.99 0.06 -13.48
C ILE A 162 -13.47 0.89 -12.31
N VAL A 163 -12.89 2.07 -12.55
CA VAL A 163 -12.15 2.82 -11.52
C VAL A 163 -12.93 3.98 -10.88
N CYS A 164 -13.98 4.46 -11.54
CA CYS A 164 -14.85 5.54 -11.06
C CYS A 164 -16.17 4.97 -10.52
N SER A 165 -16.07 4.02 -9.58
CA SER A 165 -17.24 3.42 -8.95
C SER A 165 -16.93 2.97 -7.54
N ILE A 166 -17.76 3.38 -6.59
CA ILE A 166 -17.69 2.96 -5.19
C ILE A 166 -17.92 1.45 -5.02
N SER A 167 -18.55 0.81 -6.01
CA SER A 167 -18.85 -0.63 -6.02
C SER A 167 -17.70 -1.48 -6.57
N ASN A 168 -16.63 -0.90 -7.11
CA ASN A 168 -15.54 -1.67 -7.75
C ASN A 168 -14.69 -2.49 -6.76
N GLN A 169 -14.87 -2.27 -5.45
CA GLN A 169 -14.28 -3.08 -4.39
C GLN A 169 -15.22 -4.16 -3.89
N GLN A 170 -16.47 -4.27 -4.38
CA GLN A 170 -17.46 -5.17 -3.81
C GLN A 170 -17.03 -6.64 -3.85
N TYR A 171 -16.41 -7.05 -4.96
CA TYR A 171 -16.02 -8.43 -5.21
C TYR A 171 -14.51 -8.51 -5.46
N ALA A 172 -13.83 -9.34 -4.67
CA ALA A 172 -12.44 -9.70 -4.97
C ALA A 172 -12.39 -10.74 -6.11
N PRO A 173 -11.32 -10.78 -6.92
CA PRO A 173 -11.17 -11.78 -7.98
C PRO A 173 -11.21 -13.20 -7.41
N SER A 174 -11.71 -14.18 -8.16
CA SER A 174 -11.83 -15.57 -7.70
C SER A 174 -10.50 -16.17 -7.23
N GLY A 175 -9.38 -15.76 -7.82
CA GLY A 175 -8.02 -16.15 -7.41
C GLY A 175 -7.64 -15.74 -5.99
N SER A 176 -8.31 -14.75 -5.41
CA SER A 176 -8.15 -14.35 -4.00
C SER A 176 -8.72 -15.38 -3.02
N ASN A 177 -9.68 -16.20 -3.46
CA ASN A 177 -10.43 -17.11 -2.58
C ASN A 177 -10.92 -16.40 -1.29
N LEU A 178 -11.53 -15.22 -1.44
CA LEU A 178 -12.03 -14.43 -0.32
C LEU A 178 -13.06 -15.21 0.51
N THR A 179 -12.82 -15.32 1.80
CA THR A 179 -13.74 -15.89 2.80
C THR A 179 -14.01 -14.86 3.89
N THR A 180 -15.27 -14.67 4.27
CA THR A 180 -15.69 -13.76 5.34
C THR A 180 -16.33 -14.58 6.48
N TYR A 181 -15.90 -14.37 7.73
CA TYR A 181 -16.21 -15.30 8.84
C TYR A 181 -17.31 -14.83 9.80
N SER A 182 -17.93 -13.69 9.58
CA SER A 182 -18.99 -13.20 10.47
C SER A 182 -20.07 -12.46 9.68
N SER A 183 -21.09 -11.96 10.38
CA SER A 183 -21.91 -10.82 9.95
C SER A 183 -21.08 -9.53 9.85
N ALA A 184 -19.86 -9.65 9.31
CA ALA A 184 -18.85 -8.62 9.25
C ALA A 184 -19.47 -7.38 8.64
N THR A 185 -19.07 -6.20 9.12
CA THR A 185 -19.49 -4.94 8.52
C THR A 185 -19.34 -5.06 7.01
N THR A 186 -20.37 -4.66 6.26
CA THR A 186 -20.42 -4.80 4.80
C THR A 186 -19.08 -4.40 4.17
N LEU A 187 -18.34 -5.38 3.65
CA LEU A 187 -16.99 -5.17 3.09
C LEU A 187 -17.05 -4.63 1.66
N THR A 188 -18.20 -4.10 1.21
CA THR A 188 -18.43 -3.70 -0.19
C THR A 188 -17.48 -2.62 -0.65
N THR A 189 -17.14 -1.68 0.23
CA THR A 189 -16.21 -0.58 -0.06
C THR A 189 -14.80 -0.84 0.45
N LEU A 190 -14.55 -1.96 1.15
CA LEU A 190 -13.22 -2.26 1.69
C LEU A 190 -12.28 -2.71 0.56
N ALA A 191 -11.25 -1.90 0.30
CA ALA A 191 -10.16 -2.23 -0.61
C ALA A 191 -9.06 -3.03 0.10
N GLY A 192 -8.83 -2.76 1.39
CA GLY A 192 -7.83 -3.45 2.18
C GLY A 192 -7.75 -3.00 3.63
N MET A 193 -6.74 -3.49 4.34
CA MET A 193 -6.43 -3.09 5.70
C MET A 193 -5.01 -2.54 5.77
N SER A 194 -4.86 -1.37 6.37
CA SER A 194 -3.53 -0.81 6.62
C SER A 194 -2.90 -1.37 7.89
N ILE A 195 -1.59 -1.23 8.01
CA ILE A 195 -0.80 -1.79 9.13
C ILE A 195 -1.15 -1.18 10.50
N ASP A 196 -1.82 -0.04 10.55
CA ASP A 196 -2.19 0.68 11.76
C ASP A 196 -3.61 0.38 12.29
N ASN A 197 -4.33 -0.58 11.68
CA ASN A 197 -5.73 -0.93 11.94
C ASN A 197 -6.78 0.01 11.34
N VAL A 198 -6.40 0.93 10.45
CA VAL A 198 -7.35 1.79 9.74
C VAL A 198 -7.71 1.12 8.40
N PRO A 199 -9.01 0.89 8.11
CA PRO A 199 -9.47 0.43 6.81
C PRO A 199 -8.97 1.31 5.67
N ILE A 200 -8.58 0.66 4.57
CA ILE A 200 -8.42 1.33 3.28
C ILE A 200 -9.72 1.06 2.52
N LEU A 201 -10.55 2.10 2.39
CA LEU A 201 -11.79 1.98 1.62
C LEU A 201 -11.54 2.33 0.15
N ASN A 202 -12.61 2.23 -0.63
CA ASN A 202 -12.65 2.62 -2.02
C ASN A 202 -12.08 4.02 -2.20
N VAL A 203 -11.29 4.20 -3.25
CA VAL A 203 -10.64 5.47 -3.60
C VAL A 203 -11.64 6.55 -4.06
N ASN A 204 -12.89 6.16 -4.34
CA ASN A 204 -14.00 7.03 -4.68
C ASN A 204 -14.83 7.41 -3.44
N SER A 205 -15.34 8.65 -3.45
CA SER A 205 -16.39 9.13 -2.56
C SER A 205 -17.73 8.42 -2.85
N ALA A 206 -18.74 8.69 -2.01
CA ALA A 206 -20.12 8.23 -2.22
C ALA A 206 -20.77 8.73 -3.53
N ASN A 207 -20.15 9.71 -4.20
CA ASN A 207 -20.61 10.27 -5.47
C ASN A 207 -19.87 9.67 -6.69
N ASP A 208 -19.15 8.56 -6.53
CA ASP A 208 -18.35 7.92 -7.59
C ASP A 208 -17.27 8.83 -8.19
N VAL A 209 -16.76 9.77 -7.38
CA VAL A 209 -15.66 10.68 -7.76
C VAL A 209 -14.54 10.68 -6.75
N ASP A 210 -13.34 11.08 -7.18
CA ASP A 210 -12.18 11.30 -6.33
C ASP A 210 -12.53 12.26 -5.18
N PRO A 211 -12.40 11.85 -3.90
CA PRO A 211 -12.77 12.68 -2.76
C PRO A 211 -11.86 13.91 -2.59
N PHE A 212 -10.68 13.94 -3.21
CA PHE A 212 -9.68 14.99 -2.99
C PHE A 212 -9.54 15.96 -4.16
N TYR A 213 -9.68 15.46 -5.38
CA TYR A 213 -9.59 16.25 -6.61
C TYR A 213 -10.79 16.00 -7.53
N PRO A 214 -12.03 16.16 -7.04
CA PRO A 214 -13.19 15.81 -7.83
C PRO A 214 -13.37 16.75 -9.04
N PRO A 215 -14.09 16.32 -10.09
CA PRO A 215 -14.48 17.18 -11.20
C PRO A 215 -15.36 18.35 -10.77
N ALA A 216 -15.53 19.33 -11.65
CA ALA A 216 -16.41 20.46 -11.41
C ALA A 216 -17.85 20.01 -11.06
N GLY A 217 -18.43 20.63 -10.04
CA GLY A 217 -19.77 20.29 -9.53
C GLY A 217 -19.78 19.46 -8.24
N TYR A 218 -18.61 19.01 -7.78
CA TYR A 218 -18.44 18.25 -6.54
C TYR A 218 -17.50 18.98 -5.58
N THR A 219 -17.62 18.67 -4.28
CA THR A 219 -16.81 19.25 -3.21
C THR A 219 -15.81 18.22 -2.71
N ALA A 220 -14.55 18.62 -2.53
CA ALA A 220 -13.54 17.76 -1.91
C ALA A 220 -13.92 17.44 -0.45
N GLU A 221 -13.74 16.18 -0.07
CA GLU A 221 -13.98 15.71 1.28
C GLU A 221 -12.91 16.25 2.25
N SER A 222 -13.33 16.49 3.49
CA SER A 222 -12.42 16.95 4.54
C SER A 222 -11.81 15.77 5.27
N VAL A 223 -10.48 15.76 5.36
CA VAL A 223 -9.73 14.77 6.12
C VAL A 223 -8.89 15.41 7.22
N ASP A 224 -8.40 14.58 8.14
CA ASP A 224 -7.41 15.00 9.10
C ASP A 224 -6.00 15.06 8.51
N SER A 225 -5.02 15.56 9.27
CA SER A 225 -3.62 15.64 8.83
C SER A 225 -2.95 14.27 8.64
N CYS A 226 -3.62 13.18 9.03
CA CYS A 226 -3.23 11.84 8.66
C CYS A 226 -3.96 11.33 7.41
N LEU A 227 -4.72 12.16 6.71
CA LEU A 227 -5.40 11.84 5.45
C LEU A 227 -6.49 10.77 5.59
N ALA A 228 -7.04 10.66 6.79
CA ALA A 228 -8.18 9.80 7.08
C ALA A 228 -9.37 10.61 7.61
N HIS A 229 -10.56 10.04 7.47
CA HIS A 229 -11.79 10.61 8.01
C HIS A 229 -12.84 9.53 8.28
N PRO A 230 -13.81 9.80 9.16
CA PRO A 230 -14.95 8.91 9.35
C PRO A 230 -16.05 9.16 8.31
N GLN A 231 -16.55 8.09 7.70
CA GLN A 231 -17.84 8.15 7.00
C GLN A 231 -19.01 8.29 7.99
N VAL A 232 -20.20 8.61 7.49
CA VAL A 232 -21.43 8.74 8.31
C VAL A 232 -21.73 7.48 9.14
N ALA A 233 -21.43 6.28 8.61
CA ALA A 233 -21.59 5.02 9.33
C ALA A 233 -20.53 4.78 10.43
N GLY A 234 -19.59 5.70 10.61
CA GLY A 234 -18.60 5.70 11.68
C GLY A 234 -17.31 4.94 11.39
N ILE A 235 -17.07 4.53 10.15
CA ILE A 235 -15.81 3.88 9.76
C ILE A 235 -14.77 4.96 9.49
N TYR A 236 -13.78 5.09 10.35
CA TYR A 236 -12.61 5.94 10.11
C TYR A 236 -11.65 5.24 9.17
N HIS A 237 -11.31 5.86 8.04
CA HIS A 237 -10.62 5.16 6.94
C HIS A 237 -9.74 6.07 6.09
N TYR A 238 -8.91 5.43 5.27
CA TYR A 238 -8.11 6.05 4.21
C TYR A 238 -8.77 5.88 2.83
N HIS A 239 -8.72 6.93 2.00
CA HIS A 239 -8.84 6.84 0.54
C HIS A 239 -7.47 6.89 -0.17
N MET A 240 -6.48 7.49 0.49
CA MET A 240 -5.10 7.60 0.01
C MET A 240 -4.12 7.22 1.10
N ALA A 241 -2.89 6.87 0.71
CA ALA A 241 -1.90 6.43 1.66
C ALA A 241 -1.41 7.57 2.53
N SER A 242 -1.13 7.25 3.80
CA SER A 242 -0.56 8.16 4.76
C SER A 242 0.58 7.49 5.49
N GLY A 243 1.68 8.22 5.64
CA GLY A 243 2.80 7.83 6.47
C GLY A 243 2.43 7.72 7.95
N CYS A 244 1.28 8.27 8.38
CA CYS A 244 0.73 7.99 9.71
C CYS A 244 0.42 6.51 9.96
N ALA A 245 0.23 5.71 8.90
CA ALA A 245 0.10 4.27 9.05
C ALA A 245 1.41 3.60 9.47
N VAL A 246 2.55 4.18 9.07
CA VAL A 246 3.88 3.67 9.40
C VAL A 246 4.42 4.28 10.70
N SER A 247 4.17 5.58 10.89
CA SER A 247 4.67 6.37 12.01
C SER A 247 3.55 7.31 12.49
N PRO A 248 2.60 6.81 13.29
CA PRO A 248 1.49 7.62 13.76
C PRO A 248 2.00 8.77 14.64
N PRO A 249 1.46 10.00 14.47
CA PRO A 249 1.83 11.12 15.33
C PRO A 249 1.40 10.87 16.77
N THR A 250 2.17 11.42 17.71
CA THR A 250 1.80 11.39 19.13
C THR A 250 0.83 12.50 19.45
N GLY A 251 -0.24 12.15 20.17
CA GLY A 251 -1.22 13.12 20.65
C GLY A 251 -2.19 13.55 19.56
N ASN A 252 -2.48 14.83 19.56
CA ASN A 252 -3.60 15.44 18.87
C ASN A 252 -3.39 15.57 17.36
N ILE A 253 -4.44 15.29 16.59
CA ILE A 253 -4.43 15.40 15.12
C ILE A 253 -5.28 16.60 14.70
N SER A 254 -4.66 17.52 13.95
CA SER A 254 -5.34 18.65 13.34
C SER A 254 -6.09 18.22 12.08
N SER A 255 -7.06 19.03 11.64
CA SER A 255 -7.61 18.89 10.29
C SER A 255 -6.52 19.14 9.23
N CYS A 256 -6.68 18.55 8.05
CA CYS A 256 -5.83 18.85 6.90
C CYS A 256 -5.89 20.34 6.55
N SER A 257 -7.08 20.96 6.62
CA SER A 257 -7.28 22.39 6.38
C SER A 257 -6.51 23.32 7.32
N ALA A 258 -6.17 22.87 8.53
CA ALA A 258 -5.35 23.61 9.48
C ALA A 258 -3.83 23.41 9.25
N THR A 259 -3.45 22.52 8.34
CA THR A 259 -2.06 22.20 8.02
C THR A 259 -1.72 22.77 6.64
N ALA A 260 -0.98 23.88 6.58
CA ALA A 260 -0.76 24.65 5.35
C ALA A 260 -0.32 23.79 4.15
N ALA A 261 0.60 22.85 4.34
CA ALA A 261 1.04 21.94 3.27
C ALA A 261 -0.06 20.98 2.80
N CYS A 262 -0.88 20.47 3.72
CA CYS A 262 -2.00 19.58 3.41
C CYS A 262 -3.12 20.33 2.69
N ALA A 263 -3.46 21.52 3.18
CA ALA A 263 -4.48 22.38 2.57
C ALA A 263 -4.11 22.87 1.16
N ALA A 264 -2.80 23.01 0.87
CA ALA A 264 -2.32 23.45 -0.43
C ALA A 264 -2.36 22.33 -1.49
N ASP A 265 -1.87 21.15 -1.15
CA ASP A 265 -1.80 20.00 -2.07
C ASP A 265 -1.72 18.70 -1.26
N ILE A 266 -2.86 18.05 -1.08
CA ILE A 266 -2.98 16.83 -0.28
C ILE A 266 -2.20 15.65 -0.89
N ALA A 267 -2.11 15.55 -2.22
CA ALA A 267 -1.33 14.54 -2.91
C ALA A 267 0.17 14.71 -2.65
N SER A 268 0.70 15.93 -2.79
CA SER A 268 2.10 16.22 -2.45
C SER A 268 2.36 16.05 -0.96
N TYR A 269 1.44 16.51 -0.11
CA TYR A 269 1.53 16.37 1.35
C TYR A 269 1.57 14.90 1.79
N SER A 270 0.83 14.00 1.13
CA SER A 270 0.84 12.57 1.45
C SER A 270 2.25 11.98 1.45
N LEU A 271 3.13 12.40 0.53
CA LEU A 271 4.52 11.94 0.50
C LEU A 271 5.34 12.45 1.69
N THR A 272 5.02 13.64 2.20
CA THR A 272 5.72 14.27 3.33
C THR A 272 5.40 13.60 4.67
N THR A 273 4.26 12.92 4.77
CA THR A 273 3.87 12.18 5.97
C THR A 273 4.72 10.92 6.19
N PHE A 274 5.41 10.42 5.16
CA PHE A 274 6.28 9.25 5.27
C PHE A 274 7.64 9.61 5.88
N PRO A 275 8.04 8.98 7.01
CA PRO A 275 9.35 9.22 7.60
C PRO A 275 10.46 8.74 6.66
N SER A 276 11.66 9.28 6.82
CA SER A 276 12.84 8.88 6.01
C SER A 276 13.10 7.37 6.03
N SER A 277 12.82 6.70 7.16
CA SER A 277 12.94 5.24 7.30
C SER A 277 11.97 4.44 6.42
N ALA A 278 10.88 5.06 5.97
CA ALA A 278 9.85 4.49 5.10
C ALA A 278 10.00 4.93 3.63
N LYS A 279 11.04 5.70 3.28
CA LYS A 279 11.36 6.07 1.89
C LYS A 279 12.10 4.95 1.15
N LYS A 280 11.48 3.76 1.18
CA LYS A 280 11.91 2.51 0.57
C LYS A 280 10.69 1.60 0.42
N LEU A 281 10.86 0.43 -0.19
CA LEU A 281 9.80 -0.58 -0.27
C LEU A 281 9.30 -0.94 1.15
N THR A 282 8.13 -0.41 1.51
CA THR A 282 7.58 -0.46 2.86
C THR A 282 6.16 -0.93 2.79
N VAL A 283 5.84 -2.04 3.46
CA VAL A 283 4.46 -2.53 3.57
C VAL A 283 3.64 -1.51 4.36
N ILE A 284 2.53 -1.07 3.79
CA ILE A 284 1.56 -0.19 4.46
C ILE A 284 0.19 -0.85 4.64
N GLY A 285 -0.04 -2.00 4.00
CA GLY A 285 -1.27 -2.76 4.17
C GLY A 285 -1.32 -4.04 3.35
N ILE A 286 -2.51 -4.65 3.36
CA ILE A 286 -2.89 -5.82 2.55
C ILE A 286 -4.23 -5.52 1.90
N ALA A 287 -4.33 -5.75 0.60
CA ALA A 287 -5.58 -5.61 -0.13
C ALA A 287 -6.50 -6.80 0.12
N LYS A 288 -7.80 -6.60 -0.10
CA LYS A 288 -8.85 -7.62 0.09
C LYS A 288 -8.82 -8.71 -0.99
N ASP A 289 -7.96 -8.59 -2.00
CA ASP A 289 -7.64 -9.69 -2.93
C ASP A 289 -6.38 -10.48 -2.52
N GLY A 290 -5.71 -10.06 -1.44
CA GLY A 290 -4.53 -10.72 -0.89
C GLY A 290 -3.19 -10.21 -1.36
N HIS A 291 -3.13 -9.22 -2.26
CA HIS A 291 -1.87 -8.59 -2.64
C HIS A 291 -1.39 -7.57 -1.60
N VAL A 292 -0.08 -7.45 -1.47
CA VAL A 292 0.56 -6.48 -0.57
C VAL A 292 0.32 -5.06 -1.09
N ILE A 293 0.13 -4.12 -0.17
CA ILE A 293 0.08 -2.69 -0.46
C ILE A 293 1.37 -2.07 0.07
N TYR A 294 2.15 -1.46 -0.81
CA TYR A 294 3.39 -0.76 -0.49
C TYR A 294 3.20 0.76 -0.45
N GLY A 295 4.05 1.42 0.33
CA GLY A 295 4.21 2.88 0.31
C GLY A 295 4.75 3.38 -1.04
N PRO A 296 4.94 4.71 -1.18
CA PRO A 296 5.14 5.32 -2.50
C PRO A 296 6.56 5.19 -3.05
N TYR A 297 7.39 4.35 -2.44
CA TYR A 297 8.80 4.22 -2.77
C TYR A 297 9.16 2.78 -3.13
N LEU A 298 9.96 2.63 -4.18
CA LEU A 298 10.58 1.35 -4.56
C LEU A 298 11.71 0.98 -3.60
N ALA A 299 12.26 -0.23 -3.76
CA ALA A 299 13.41 -0.68 -2.97
C ALA A 299 14.65 0.24 -3.12
N SER A 300 14.79 0.91 -4.27
CA SER A 300 15.84 1.90 -4.53
C SER A 300 15.64 3.24 -3.81
N GLY A 301 14.48 3.46 -3.19
CA GLY A 301 14.09 4.76 -2.61
C GLY A 301 13.51 5.76 -3.63
N ASN A 302 13.36 5.37 -4.89
CA ASN A 302 12.69 6.19 -5.90
C ASN A 302 11.18 6.19 -5.69
N LEU A 303 10.54 7.34 -5.92
CA LEU A 303 9.09 7.46 -5.94
C LEU A 303 8.50 6.63 -7.09
N VAL A 304 7.36 5.99 -6.83
CA VAL A 304 6.55 5.33 -7.86
C VAL A 304 5.75 6.38 -8.61
N THR A 305 6.16 6.65 -9.85
CA THR A 305 5.49 7.63 -10.74
C THR A 305 5.00 7.01 -12.05
N SER A 306 5.39 5.77 -12.35
CA SER A 306 5.08 5.05 -13.59
C SER A 306 5.19 3.54 -13.37
N GLY A 307 4.90 2.73 -14.39
CA GLY A 307 4.95 1.27 -14.30
C GLY A 307 3.73 0.65 -13.64
N ILE A 308 2.68 1.44 -13.39
CA ILE A 308 1.43 1.02 -12.76
C ILE A 308 0.32 0.79 -13.80
N ASP A 309 -0.55 -0.16 -13.51
CA ASP A 309 -1.76 -0.42 -14.28
C ASP A 309 -2.95 0.45 -13.81
N ILE A 310 -4.12 0.26 -14.44
CA ILE A 310 -5.35 1.00 -14.09
C ILE A 310 -5.83 0.77 -12.64
N CYS A 311 -5.44 -0.33 -12.02
CA CYS A 311 -5.77 -0.64 -10.63
C CYS A 311 -4.75 -0.05 -9.64
N ASN A 312 -3.72 0.64 -10.15
CA ASN A 312 -2.59 1.20 -9.42
C ASN A 312 -1.74 0.12 -8.73
N GLY A 313 -1.65 -1.05 -9.38
CA GLY A 313 -0.67 -2.08 -9.07
C GLY A 313 0.42 -2.22 -10.12
N MET A 314 1.47 -2.94 -9.76
CA MET A 314 2.70 -3.06 -10.52
C MET A 314 3.33 -4.45 -10.33
N PHE A 315 3.82 -5.03 -11.44
CA PHE A 315 4.78 -6.13 -11.40
C PHE A 315 6.17 -5.56 -11.08
N TYR A 316 6.58 -5.60 -9.80
CA TYR A 316 7.64 -4.72 -9.29
C TYR A 316 9.03 -5.35 -9.19
N ASP A 317 9.15 -6.66 -9.38
CA ASP A 317 10.42 -7.37 -9.30
C ASP A 317 10.68 -8.26 -10.53
N SER A 318 11.86 -8.86 -10.58
CA SER A 318 12.30 -9.67 -11.72
C SER A 318 11.51 -10.97 -11.89
N ILE A 319 10.88 -11.47 -10.81
CA ILE A 319 10.13 -12.73 -10.83
C ILE A 319 8.64 -12.53 -11.08
N GLY A 320 8.17 -11.29 -11.16
CA GLY A 320 6.80 -10.96 -11.54
C GLY A 320 5.83 -10.95 -10.36
N ASN A 321 6.28 -10.63 -9.15
CA ASN A 321 5.35 -10.37 -8.05
C ASN A 321 4.56 -9.09 -8.35
N TYR A 322 3.24 -9.17 -8.13
CA TYR A 322 2.31 -8.07 -8.29
C TYR A 322 1.94 -7.49 -6.92
N ALA A 323 1.88 -6.16 -6.80
CA ALA A 323 1.48 -5.47 -5.58
C ALA A 323 0.87 -4.10 -5.92
N TYR A 324 0.08 -3.55 -4.99
CA TYR A 324 -0.42 -2.17 -5.08
C TYR A 324 0.60 -1.21 -4.49
N PHE A 325 0.67 -0.01 -5.04
CA PHE A 325 1.59 1.02 -4.57
C PHE A 325 0.86 2.33 -4.28
N ALA A 326 1.18 2.95 -3.15
CA ALA A 326 0.76 4.32 -2.90
C ALA A 326 1.32 5.26 -3.97
N THR A 327 0.51 6.17 -4.51
CA THR A 327 0.94 7.18 -5.49
C THR A 327 0.26 8.53 -5.21
N THR A 328 0.75 9.59 -5.86
CA THR A 328 0.17 10.94 -5.76
C THR A 328 -0.89 11.22 -6.81
N LYS A 329 -1.27 10.22 -7.60
CA LYS A 329 -2.26 10.32 -8.67
C LYS A 329 -3.36 9.32 -8.42
N PHE A 330 -4.61 9.71 -8.70
CA PHE A 330 -5.74 8.81 -8.56
C PHE A 330 -5.49 7.53 -9.40
N PRO A 331 -5.75 6.32 -8.85
CA PRO A 331 -6.54 6.04 -7.64
C PRO A 331 -5.76 6.06 -6.30
N TYR A 332 -4.52 6.54 -6.24
CA TYR A 332 -3.68 6.68 -5.03
C TYR A 332 -3.24 5.38 -4.34
N ILE A 333 -4.08 4.35 -4.25
CA ILE A 333 -3.75 3.03 -3.68
C ILE A 333 -4.35 1.88 -4.52
N THR A 334 -5.51 1.35 -4.17
CA THR A 334 -6.12 0.19 -4.84
C THR A 334 -7.39 0.66 -5.52
N GLY A 335 -7.30 0.98 -6.81
CA GLY A 335 -8.44 1.49 -7.59
C GLY A 335 -9.40 0.39 -8.01
N CYS A 336 -8.88 -0.80 -8.28
CA CYS A 336 -9.61 -2.04 -8.56
C CYS A 336 -8.72 -3.22 -8.16
N PHE A 337 -9.24 -4.45 -8.23
CA PHE A 337 -8.40 -5.63 -7.98
C PHE A 337 -7.76 -6.15 -9.26
N GLY A 338 -6.48 -5.83 -9.45
CA GLY A 338 -5.74 -6.10 -10.67
C GLY A 338 -5.28 -7.55 -10.87
N PRO A 339 -4.43 -7.80 -11.89
CA PRO A 339 -3.80 -6.80 -12.75
C PRO A 339 -4.77 -6.21 -13.79
N GLY A 340 -4.58 -4.94 -14.12
CA GLY A 340 -5.26 -4.23 -15.21
C GLY A 340 -4.39 -4.03 -16.45
N ASN A 341 -4.97 -3.53 -17.54
CA ASN A 341 -4.23 -3.12 -18.74
C ASN A 341 -3.66 -1.70 -18.61
N TYR A 342 -3.10 -1.18 -19.72
CA TYR A 342 -2.38 0.08 -19.77
C TYR A 342 -2.90 0.99 -20.88
N PRO A 343 -4.11 1.59 -20.74
CA PRO A 343 -4.66 2.47 -21.74
C PRO A 343 -3.93 3.82 -21.78
N SER A 344 -4.04 4.52 -22.90
CA SER A 344 -3.46 5.87 -23.10
C SER A 344 -4.41 7.00 -22.70
N PHE A 345 -5.38 6.72 -21.83
CA PHE A 345 -6.37 7.66 -21.32
C PHE A 345 -6.59 7.42 -19.82
N GLY A 346 -6.99 8.47 -19.12
CA GLY A 346 -7.14 8.51 -17.66
C GLY A 346 -8.59 8.55 -17.19
N PRO A 347 -8.87 8.32 -15.91
CA PRO A 347 -10.23 8.36 -15.35
C PRO A 347 -10.83 9.76 -15.41
N SER A 348 -12.13 9.86 -15.70
CA SER A 348 -12.85 11.14 -15.79
C SER A 348 -13.36 11.66 -14.45
N CYS A 349 -13.40 10.80 -13.43
CA CYS A 349 -13.91 11.10 -12.09
C CYS A 349 -12.93 11.85 -11.17
N THR A 350 -11.85 12.40 -11.73
CA THR A 350 -10.79 13.10 -11.00
C THR A 350 -10.13 14.14 -11.89
N THR A 351 -9.61 15.20 -11.29
CA THR A 351 -8.73 16.18 -11.94
C THR A 351 -7.24 15.89 -11.68
N ASN A 352 -6.93 14.88 -10.85
CA ASN A 352 -5.58 14.45 -10.49
C ASN A 352 -5.30 12.98 -10.88
N GLY A 353 -5.93 12.51 -11.96
CA GLY A 353 -5.72 11.17 -12.51
C GLY A 353 -4.40 11.01 -13.28
N GLN A 354 -4.02 9.75 -13.50
CA GLN A 354 -3.00 9.40 -14.48
C GLN A 354 -3.50 9.76 -15.89
N SER A 355 -2.68 10.45 -16.69
CA SER A 355 -3.03 10.73 -18.10
C SER A 355 -2.85 9.51 -19.00
N SER A 356 -1.99 8.58 -18.60
CA SER A 356 -1.76 7.29 -19.26
C SER A 356 -1.15 6.31 -18.27
N TYR A 357 -1.28 5.02 -18.58
CA TYR A 357 -0.71 3.93 -17.80
C TYR A 357 0.44 3.30 -18.57
N THR A 358 1.46 2.85 -17.84
CA THR A 358 2.68 2.30 -18.45
C THR A 358 3.06 0.99 -17.81
N MET A 359 3.52 0.04 -18.62
CA MET A 359 4.02 -1.23 -18.12
C MET A 359 5.27 -1.02 -17.27
N SER A 360 5.38 -1.80 -16.19
CA SER A 360 6.67 -1.97 -15.52
C SER A 360 7.66 -2.69 -16.44
N VAL A 361 8.96 -2.66 -16.07
CA VAL A 361 10.01 -3.37 -16.84
C VAL A 361 9.68 -4.86 -16.99
N HIS A 362 9.20 -5.51 -15.92
CA HIS A 362 8.80 -6.91 -15.97
C HIS A 362 7.60 -7.13 -16.90
N ALA A 363 6.55 -6.31 -16.77
CA ALA A 363 5.37 -6.44 -17.61
C ALA A 363 5.69 -6.23 -19.09
N ALA A 364 6.52 -5.24 -19.42
CA ALA A 364 6.96 -4.98 -20.79
C ALA A 364 7.78 -6.16 -21.36
N ALA A 365 8.64 -6.79 -20.55
CA ALA A 365 9.40 -7.97 -20.98
C ALA A 365 8.48 -9.16 -21.28
N GLN A 366 7.45 -9.40 -20.46
CA GLN A 366 6.50 -10.50 -20.65
C GLN A 366 5.50 -10.27 -21.79
N ALA A 367 5.17 -9.02 -22.11
CA ALA A 367 4.25 -8.70 -23.20
C ALA A 367 4.87 -8.92 -24.60
N ASN A 368 6.19 -8.77 -24.71
CA ASN A 368 6.93 -8.87 -25.98
C ASN A 368 7.51 -10.26 -26.27
N GLY A 369 7.47 -11.19 -25.29
CA GLY A 369 7.96 -12.57 -25.42
C GLY A 369 6.84 -13.58 -25.54
#